data_AF-A0A955N713-F1
#
_entry.id   AF-A0A955N713-F1
#
_cell.length_a   1.000
_cell.length_b   1.000
_cell.length_c   1.000
_cell.angle_alpha   90.00
_cell.angle_beta   90.00
_cell.angle_gamma   90.00
#
_symmetry.space_group_name_H-M   'P 1'
#
loop_
_entity.id
_entity.type
_entity.pdbx_description
1 polymer ?
#
loop_
_entity_poly.entity_id
_entity_poly.type
_entity_poly.pdbx_seq_one_letter_code
_entity_poly.pdbx_strand_id
1 'polypeptide(L)' 'MMLHPQIIEKEGKKEFVVLPYEEFLRLQEQLEDYEDLKDLRCAKDEERDASTTPLSEVKKMLQR' A
#
# COMPACT_ATOMS: atom_id res chain seq x y z
N MET A 1 14.62 -8.02 1.45
CA MET A 1 14.05 -9.15 0.70
C MET A 1 14.99 -9.48 -0.44
N MET A 2 15.31 -10.75 -0.67
CA MET A 2 16.10 -11.18 -1.84
C MET A 2 15.11 -11.75 -2.86
N LEU A 3 15.03 -11.12 -4.03
CA LEU A 3 14.29 -11.63 -5.18
C LEU A 3 15.26 -12.44 -6.04
N HIS A 4 14.77 -13.53 -6.62
CA HIS A 4 15.53 -14.39 -7.52
C HIS A 4 14.91 -14.39 -8.92
N PRO A 5 14.91 -13.24 -9.62
CA PRO A 5 14.36 -13.15 -10.95
C PRO A 5 15.23 -13.87 -11.97
N GLN A 6 14.60 -14.64 -12.85
CA GLN A 6 15.21 -15.11 -14.07
C GLN A 6 14.74 -14.22 -15.23
N ILE A 7 15.68 -13.55 -15.89
CA ILE A 7 15.37 -12.61 -16.97
C ILE A 7 15.51 -13.33 -18.30
N ILE A 8 14.48 -13.24 -19.14
CA ILE A 8 14.47 -13.78 -20.50
C ILE A 8 14.65 -12.62 -21.48
N GLU A 9 15.69 -12.73 -22.31
CA GLU A 9 16.04 -11.74 -23.32
C GLU A 9 15.61 -12.21 -24.72
N LYS A 10 15.06 -11.29 -25.50
CA LYS A 10 14.75 -11.49 -26.92
C LYS A 10 15.44 -10.38 -27.71
N GLU A 11 16.22 -10.75 -28.71
CA GLU A 11 16.98 -9.79 -29.56
C GLU A 11 17.87 -8.82 -28.74
N GLY A 12 18.42 -9.30 -27.62
CA GLY A 12 19.27 -8.50 -26.73
C GLY A 12 18.51 -7.52 -25.83
N LYS A 13 17.17 -7.56 -25.81
CA LYS A 13 16.33 -6.79 -24.88
C LYS A 13 15.71 -7.71 -23.83
N LYS A 14 15.80 -7.28 -22.57
CA LYS A 14 15.14 -7.93 -21.43
C LYS A 14 13.64 -7.67 -21.50
N GLU A 15 12.89 -8.63 -22.04
CA GLU A 15 11.44 -8.48 -22.25
C GLU A 15 10.61 -9.13 -21.14
N PHE A 16 11.07 -10.24 -20.58
CA PHE A 16 10.29 -11.00 -19.59
C PHE A 16 11.12 -11.32 -18.35
N VAL A 17 10.44 -11.42 -17.22
CA VAL A 17 11.00 -11.89 -15.96
C VAL A 17 10.15 -13.02 -15.41
N VAL A 18 10.80 -14.10 -15.01
CA VAL A 18 10.19 -15.20 -14.28
C VAL A 18 10.59 -15.06 -12.83
N LEU A 19 9.59 -14.97 -11.96
CA LEU A 19 9.76 -14.89 -10.52
C LEU A 19 9.11 -16.12 -9.88
N PRO A 20 9.69 -16.67 -8.80
CA PRO A 20 8.99 -17.61 -7.93
C PRO A 20 7.65 -17.01 -7.48
N TYR A 21 6.60 -17.83 -7.46
CA TYR A 21 5.24 -17.33 -7.19
C TYR A 21 5.11 -16.68 -5.80
N GLU A 22 5.76 -17.25 -4.79
CA GLU A 22 5.79 -16.67 -3.45
C GLU A 22 6.46 -15.29 -3.43
N GLU A 23 7.53 -15.09 -4.19
CA GLU A 23 8.21 -13.81 -4.29
C GLU A 23 7.36 -12.77 -5.01
N PHE A 24 6.63 -13.19 -6.05
CA PHE A 24 5.66 -12.33 -6.73
C PHE A 24 4.53 -11.90 -5.80
N LEU A 25 3.94 -12.82 -5.05
CA LEU A 25 2.87 -12.50 -4.07
C LEU A 25 3.36 -11.52 -3.01
N ARG A 26 4.55 -11.74 -2.47
CA ARG A 26 5.17 -10.83 -1.49
C ARG A 26 5.43 -9.46 -2.08
N LEU A 27 5.83 -9.37 -3.35
CA LEU A 27 6.01 -8.09 -4.02
C LEU A 27 4.67 -7.36 -4.16
N GLN A 28 3.59 -8.06 -4.49
CA GLN A 28 2.24 -7.48 -4.54
C GLN A 28 1.80 -6.97 -3.17
N GLU A 29 1.94 -7.79 -2.12
CA GLU A 29 1.61 -7.43 -0.74
C GLU A 29 2.34 -6.14 -0.31
N GLN A 30 3.64 -6.03 -0.61
CA GLN A 30 4.40 -4.83 -0.28
C GLN A 30 4.00 -3.59 -1.08
N LEU A 31 3.53 -3.75 -2.32
CA LEU A 31 3.02 -2.64 -3.12
C LEU A 31 1.68 -2.15 -2.58
N GLU A 32 0.79 -3.07 -2.21
CA GLU A 32 -0.50 -2.76 -1.57
C GLU A 32 -0.28 -2.04 -0.24
N ASP A 33 0.61 -2.55 0.63
CA ASP A 33 0.98 -1.89 1.89
C ASP A 33 1.49 -0.46 1.67
N TYR A 34 2.26 -0.22 0.59
CA TYR A 34 2.76 1.10 0.26
C TYR A 34 1.65 2.05 -0.21
N GLU A 35 0.71 1.55 -1.02
CA GLU A 35 -0.45 2.31 -1.47
C GLU A 35 -1.35 2.69 -0.29
N ASP A 36 -1.63 1.76 0.61
CA ASP A 36 -2.39 2.02 1.85
C ASP A 36 -1.74 3.12 2.70
N LEU A 37 -0.42 3.08 2.86
CA LEU A 37 0.32 4.12 3.60
C LEU A 37 0.26 5.49 2.93
N LYS A 38 0.27 5.51 1.60
CA LYS A 38 0.13 6.75 0.82
C LYS A 38 -1.26 7.34 1.00
N ASP A 39 -2.29 6.51 0.93
CA ASP A 39 -3.68 6.94 1.12
C ASP A 39 -3.92 7.45 2.54
N LEU A 40 -3.35 6.78 3.56
CA LEU A 40 -3.39 7.26 4.95
C LEU A 40 -2.72 8.63 5.12
N ARG A 41 -1.64 8.92 4.36
CA ARG A 41 -1.01 10.24 4.38
C ARG A 41 -1.87 11.29 3.72
N CYS A 42 -2.44 11.00 2.55
CA CYS A 42 -3.37 11.89 1.88
C CYS A 42 -4.58 12.23 2.75
N ALA A 43 -5.22 11.21 3.35
CA ALA A 43 -6.36 11.42 4.25
C ALA A 43 -5.99 12.27 5.47
N LYS A 44 -4.80 12.08 6.05
CA LYS A 44 -4.30 12.91 7.16
C LYS A 44 -4.07 14.36 6.76
N ASP A 45 -3.56 14.60 5.56
CA ASP A 45 -3.31 15.95 5.05
C ASP A 45 -4.63 16.66 4.74
N GLU A 46 -5.62 15.96 4.18
CA GLU A 46 -6.97 16.50 3.93
C GLU A 46 -7.72 16.84 5.22
N GLU A 47 -7.64 15.96 6.23
CA GLU A 47 -8.30 16.14 7.53
C GLU A 47 -7.53 17.08 8.48
N ARG A 48 -6.35 17.56 8.08
CA ARG A 48 -5.48 18.38 8.94
C ARG A 48 -6.16 19.63 9.48
N ASP A 49 -6.90 20.32 8.62
CA ASP A 49 -7.60 21.57 8.94
C ASP A 49 -9.11 21.36 9.12
N ALA A 50 -9.56 20.10 9.13
CA ALA A 50 -10.96 19.76 9.31
C ALA A 50 -11.42 20.04 10.76
N SER A 51 -12.70 20.38 10.91
CA SER A 51 -13.31 20.61 12.21
C SER A 51 -13.32 19.32 13.02
N THR A 52 -12.56 19.27 14.11
CA THR A 52 -12.51 18.09 14.99
C THR A 52 -13.62 18.14 16.04
N THR A 53 -14.18 16.98 16.40
CA THR A 53 -15.16 16.85 17.48
C THR A 53 -14.52 16.09 18.65
N PRO A 54 -14.68 16.56 19.91
CA PRO A 54 -14.13 15.86 21.06
C PRO A 54 -14.70 14.44 21.22
N LEU A 55 -13.85 13.47 21.59
CA LEU A 55 -14.25 12.08 21.79
C LEU A 55 -15.38 11.92 22.82
N SER A 56 -15.42 12.80 23.83
CA SER A 56 -16.48 12.82 24.86
C SER A 56 -17.86 13.16 24.29
N GLU A 57 -17.92 13.94 23.21
CA GLU A 57 -19.15 14.32 22.53
C GLU A 57 -19.60 13.20 21.59
N VAL A 58 -18.68 12.63 20.81
CA VAL A 58 -18.94 11.45 19.96
C VAL A 58 -19.47 10.26 20.78
N LYS A 59 -18.90 10.00 21.96
CA LYS A 59 -19.35 8.91 22.85
C LYS A 59 -20.81 9.09 23.32
N LYS A 60 -21.27 10.33 23.53
CA LYS A 60 -22.67 10.60 23.87
C LYS A 60 -23.61 10.38 22.68
N MET A 61 -23.14 10.66 21.46
CA MET A 61 -23.93 10.45 20.24
C MET A 61 -24.12 8.96 19.89
N LEU A 62 -23.11 8.12 20.19
CA LEU A 62 -23.11 6.69 19.86
C LEU A 62 -23.76 5.79 20.93
N GLN A 63 -24.01 6.30 22.14
CA GLN A 63 -24.66 5.55 23.23
C GLN A 63 -26.20 5.67 23.20
N ARG A 64 -26.80 5.40 22.04
CA ARG A 64 -28.27 5.35 21.90
C ARG A 64 -28.79 3.93 21.91
#